data_AF-A0A136N3U1-F1
#
_entry.id   AF-A0A136N3U1-F1
#
_cell.length_a   1.000
_cell.length_b   1.000
_cell.length_c   1.000
_cell.angle_alpha   90.00
_cell.angle_beta   90.00
_cell.angle_gamma   90.00
#
_symmetry.space_group_name_H-M   'P 1'
#
loop_
_entity.id
_entity.type
_entity.pdbx_description
1 polymer ?
#
loop_
_entity_poly.entity_id
_entity_poly.type
_entity_poly.pdbx_seq_one_letter_code
_entity_poly.pdbx_strand_id
1 'polypeptide(L)'
;MADNYSFDIVSEIDWQEIDNAVNQTRKEILQRYDFKGSKATIEYSQKDKTITIMGDDDYKTKAIIDMLQNKFVKRHIPLKSMKYKTPEQAGG
;
A
#
# COMPACT_ATOMS: atom_id res chain seq x y z
N MET A 1 10.85 6.74 -47.05
CA MET A 1 10.13 5.96 -46.02
C MET A 1 10.02 6.84 -44.79
N ALA A 2 8.83 6.98 -44.21
CA ALA A 2 8.68 7.64 -42.90
C ALA A 2 9.00 6.59 -41.83
N ASP A 3 10.07 6.83 -41.06
CA ASP A 3 10.34 6.07 -39.85
C ASP A 3 9.20 6.32 -38.85
N ASN A 4 8.34 5.30 -38.66
CA ASN A 4 7.31 5.30 -37.64
C ASN A 4 7.97 5.12 -36.27
N TYR A 5 8.43 6.22 -35.69
CA TYR A 5 8.86 6.26 -34.30
C TYR A 5 7.62 6.21 -33.40
N SER A 6 7.24 5.00 -33.00
CA SER A 6 6.24 4.72 -31.98
C SER A 6 6.96 4.44 -30.67
N PHE A 7 6.53 5.08 -29.58
CA PHE A 7 6.95 4.73 -28.22
C PHE A 7 5.71 4.37 -27.40
N ASP A 8 5.79 3.27 -26.67
CA ASP A 8 4.74 2.81 -25.79
C ASP A 8 4.94 3.38 -24.38
N ILE A 9 3.91 4.04 -23.84
CA ILE A 9 3.88 4.47 -22.44
C ILE A 9 3.20 3.37 -21.64
N VAL A 10 3.99 2.46 -21.05
CA VAL A 10 3.48 1.39 -20.18
C VAL A 10 3.70 1.77 -18.73
N SER A 11 2.64 1.67 -17.92
CA SER A 11 2.75 1.75 -16.46
C SER A 11 2.99 0.35 -15.90
N GLU A 12 4.25 -0.09 -15.94
CA GLU A 12 4.67 -1.31 -15.24
C GLU A 12 4.83 -1.01 -13.76
N ILE A 13 4.13 -1.77 -12.91
CA ILE A 13 4.27 -1.69 -11.47
C ILE A 13 5.08 -2.89 -11.02
N ASP A 14 6.16 -2.65 -10.30
CA ASP A 14 6.96 -3.72 -9.71
C ASP A 14 6.21 -4.32 -8.51
N TRP A 15 5.72 -5.55 -8.69
CA TRP A 15 5.00 -6.30 -7.67
C TRP A 15 5.89 -6.70 -6.48
N GLN A 16 7.20 -6.85 -6.68
CA GLN A 16 8.16 -7.10 -5.60
C GLN A 16 8.32 -5.84 -4.75
N GLU A 17 8.35 -4.67 -5.38
CA GLU A 17 8.43 -3.39 -4.65
C GLU A 17 7.16 -3.11 -3.84
N ILE A 18 5.99 -3.53 -4.32
CA ILE A 18 4.75 -3.49 -3.53
C ILE A 18 4.87 -4.36 -2.27
N ASP A 19 5.29 -5.61 -2.42
CA ASP A 19 5.46 -6.53 -1.30
C ASP A 19 6.46 -5.98 -0.27
N ASN A 20 7.60 -5.47 -0.76
CA ASN A 20 8.60 -4.82 0.07
C ASN A 20 8.06 -3.59 0.81
N ALA A 21 7.22 -2.78 0.17
CA ALA A 21 6.60 -1.62 0.79
C ALA A 21 5.62 -2.02 1.90
N VAL A 22 4.80 -3.05 1.67
CA VAL A 22 3.85 -3.57 2.65
C VAL A 22 4.58 -4.18 3.85
N ASN A 23 5.59 -5.00 3.60
CA ASN A 23 6.42 -5.59 4.64
C ASN A 23 7.14 -4.54 5.50
N GLN A 24 7.63 -3.47 4.88
CA GLN A 24 8.25 -2.38 5.62
C GLN A 24 7.22 -1.62 6.47
N THR A 25 6.03 -1.39 5.94
CA THR A 25 4.92 -0.75 6.67
C THR A 25 4.51 -1.61 7.87
N ARG A 26 4.43 -2.93 7.70
CA ARG A 26 4.15 -3.88 8.79
C ARG A 26 5.17 -3.80 9.92
N LYS A 27 6.47 -3.76 9.59
CA LYS A 27 7.54 -3.62 10.59
C LYS A 27 7.45 -2.30 11.34
N GLU A 28 7.10 -1.22 10.65
CA GLU A 28 6.95 0.10 11.27
C GLU A 28 5.76 0.15 12.24
N ILE A 29 4.61 -0.44 11.88
CA ILE A 29 3.47 -0.61 12.78
C ILE A 29 3.88 -1.35 14.06
N LEU A 30 4.67 -2.43 13.94
CA LEU A 30 5.14 -3.21 15.10
C LEU A 30 6.09 -2.44 16.01
N GLN A 31 6.86 -1.50 15.46
CA GLN A 31 7.82 -0.68 16.21
C GLN A 31 7.18 0.54 16.87
N ARG A 32 6.05 1.00 16.34
CA ARG A 32 5.32 2.17 16.84
C ARG A 32 4.59 1.85 18.15
N TYR A 33 4.84 2.67 19.17
CA TYR A 33 4.24 2.50 20.49
C TYR A 33 2.73 2.71 20.49
N ASP A 34 2.22 3.61 19.65
CA ASP A 34 0.79 3.90 19.50
C ASP A 34 -0.02 2.76 18.86
N PHE A 35 0.67 1.81 18.21
CA PHE A 35 0.08 0.57 17.69
C PHE A 35 0.29 -0.63 18.62
N LYS A 36 1.04 -0.45 19.72
CA LYS A 36 1.32 -1.53 20.68
C LYS A 36 0.02 -1.93 21.39
N GLY A 37 -0.41 -3.18 21.20
CA GLY A 37 -1.68 -3.70 21.74
C GLY A 37 -2.90 -3.43 20.85
N SER A 38 -2.72 -2.80 19.68
CA SER A 38 -3.75 -2.63 18.67
C SER A 38 -3.87 -3.87 17.78
N LYS A 39 -5.07 -4.18 17.25
CA LYS A 39 -5.23 -5.22 16.20
C LYS A 39 -4.94 -4.70 14.79
N ALA A 40 -4.24 -3.56 14.71
CA ALA A 40 -3.81 -2.97 13.47
C ALA A 40 -2.89 -3.91 12.67
N THR A 41 -3.30 -4.25 11.45
CA THR A 41 -2.54 -5.14 10.57
C THR A 41 -2.61 -4.66 9.13
N ILE A 42 -1.58 -5.00 8.37
CA ILE A 42 -1.51 -4.75 6.93
C ILE A 42 -1.07 -6.05 6.26
N GLU A 43 -1.84 -6.48 5.27
CA GLU A 43 -1.61 -7.71 4.52
C GLU A 43 -1.71 -7.45 3.02
N TYR A 44 -0.85 -8.10 2.26
CA TYR A 44 -0.84 -8.04 0.80
C TYR A 44 -1.15 -9.43 0.25
N SER A 45 -2.27 -9.54 -0.49
CA SER A 45 -2.59 -10.74 -1.25
C SER A 45 -2.03 -10.61 -2.66
N GLN A 46 -0.94 -11.33 -2.94
CA GLN A 46 -0.35 -11.37 -4.28
C GLN A 46 -1.29 -12.03 -5.32
N LYS A 47 -2.15 -12.95 -4.88
CA LYS A 47 -3.15 -13.63 -5.74
C LYS A 47 -4.25 -12.67 -6.19
N ASP A 48 -4.79 -11.91 -5.25
CA ASP A 48 -5.91 -10.99 -5.51
C ASP A 48 -5.43 -9.59 -5.94
N LYS A 49 -4.13 -9.31 -5.82
CA LYS A 49 -3.50 -8.00 -6.02
C LYS A 49 -4.16 -6.92 -5.16
N THR A 50 -4.51 -7.29 -3.92
CA THR A 50 -5.19 -6.43 -2.95
C THR A 50 -4.35 -6.25 -1.71
N ILE A 51 -4.41 -5.05 -1.14
CA ILE A 51 -3.82 -4.74 0.17
C ILE A 51 -4.98 -4.55 1.14
N THR A 52 -5.00 -5.35 2.19
CA THR A 52 -5.97 -5.27 3.27
C THR A 52 -5.34 -4.54 4.44
N ILE A 53 -5.99 -3.48 4.91
CA ILE A 53 -5.57 -2.71 6.08
C ILE A 53 -6.67 -2.87 7.11
N MET A 54 -6.30 -3.36 8.29
CA MET A 54 -7.17 -3.37 9.47
C MET A 54 -6.58 -2.41 10.49
N GLY A 55 -7.42 -1.55 11.06
CA GLY A 55 -7.08 -0.67 12.16
C GLY A 55 -8.23 -0.68 13.18
N ASP A 56 -7.91 -0.47 14.46
CA ASP A 56 -8.95 -0.44 15.50
C ASP A 56 -9.83 0.80 15.40
N ASP A 57 -9.33 1.86 14.77
CA ASP A 57 -10.01 3.15 14.63
C ASP A 57 -9.60 3.85 13.31
N ASP A 58 -10.35 4.89 12.95
CA ASP A 58 -10.10 5.67 11.74
C ASP A 58 -8.74 6.37 11.74
N TYR A 59 -8.23 6.78 12.91
CA TYR A 59 -6.94 7.46 13.02
C TYR A 59 -5.79 6.50 12.71
N LYS A 60 -5.82 5.29 13.27
CA LYS A 60 -4.84 4.23 13.02
C LYS A 60 -4.89 3.78 11.56
N THR A 61 -6.07 3.61 11.00
CA THR A 61 -6.23 3.23 9.59
C THR A 61 -5.62 4.27 8.66
N LYS A 62 -5.91 5.56 8.89
CA LYS A 62 -5.28 6.68 8.17
C LYS A 62 -3.76 6.69 8.34
N ALA A 63 -3.27 6.52 9.56
CA ALA A 63 -1.84 6.47 9.82
C ALA A 63 -1.13 5.31 9.08
N ILE A 64 -1.76 4.14 8.98
CA ILE A 64 -1.23 3.01 8.18
C ILE A 64 -1.20 3.37 6.69
N ILE A 65 -2.26 3.98 6.17
CA ILE A 65 -2.33 4.43 4.78
C ILE A 65 -1.21 5.45 4.50
N ASP A 66 -1.01 6.44 5.37
CA ASP A 66 0.03 7.46 5.22
C ASP A 66 1.44 6.85 5.26
N MET A 67 1.67 5.87 6.14
CA MET A 67 2.93 5.11 6.20
C MET A 67 3.17 4.34 4.90
N LEU A 68 2.15 3.65 4.39
CA LEU A 68 2.21 2.89 3.15
C LEU A 68 2.51 3.79 1.94
N GLN A 69 1.79 4.92 1.81
CA GLN A 69 2.02 5.90 0.75
C GLN A 69 3.47 6.42 0.76
N ASN A 70 4.01 6.72 1.94
CA ASN A 70 5.41 7.13 2.08
C ASN A 70 6.39 6.05 1.60
N LYS A 71 6.12 4.76 1.86
CA LYS A 71 6.96 3.67 1.33
C LYS A 71 6.84 3.53 -0.18
N PHE A 72 5.65 3.73 -0.73
CA PHE A 72 5.40 3.67 -2.18
C PHE A 72 6.17 4.78 -2.91
N VAL A 73 6.08 6.02 -2.42
CA VAL A 73 6.82 7.16 -2.99
C VAL A 73 8.33 6.92 -2.96
N LYS A 74 8.87 6.43 -1.83
CA LYS A 74 10.31 6.11 -1.71
C LYS A 74 10.79 5.02 -2.67
N ARG A 75 9.89 4.14 -3.10
CA ARG A 75 10.16 3.06 -4.06
C ARG A 75 9.76 3.41 -5.49
N HIS A 76 9.45 4.68 -5.75
CA HIS A 76 9.01 5.17 -7.07
C HIS A 76 7.73 4.47 -7.58
N ILE A 77 6.92 3.92 -6.67
CA ILE A 77 5.62 3.35 -7.01
C ILE A 77 4.60 4.49 -7.10
N PRO A 78 3.91 4.67 -8.23
CA PRO A 78 2.92 5.73 -8.36
C PRO A 78 1.76 5.50 -7.38
N LEU A 79 1.42 6.51 -6.58
CA LEU A 79 0.26 6.44 -5.68
C LEU A 79 -1.07 6.29 -6.44
N LYS A 80 -1.10 6.74 -7.70
CA LYS A 80 -2.24 6.55 -8.62
C LYS A 80 -2.51 5.08 -8.95
N SER A 81 -1.53 4.19 -8.70
CA SER A 81 -1.68 2.75 -8.88
C SER A 81 -2.53 2.09 -7.78
N MET A 82 -2.83 2.82 -6.69
CA MET A 82 -3.69 2.34 -5.62
C MET A 82 -5.12 2.84 -5.81
N LYS A 83 -6.08 1.90 -5.80
CA LYS A 83 -7.50 2.23 -5.74
C LYS A 83 -8.03 1.92 -4.34
N TYR A 84 -8.28 2.97 -3.55
CA TYR A 84 -8.90 2.84 -2.24
C TYR A 84 -10.36 2.40 -2.43
N LYS A 85 -10.75 1.32 -1.76
CA LYS A 85 -12.17 1.05 -1.51
C LYS A 85 -12.62 1.86 -0.30
N THR A 86 -13.92 2.11 -0.22
CA THR A 86 -14.54 2.75 0.94
C THR A 86 -14.14 1.96 2.19
N PRO A 87 -13.59 2.62 3.23
CA PRO A 87 -13.25 1.94 4.47
C PRO A 87 -14.54 1.33 5.05
N GLU A 88 -14.57 0.01 5.18
CA GLU A 88 -15.66 -0.71 5.82
C GLU A 88 -15.34 -0.79 7.30
N GLN A 89 -16.25 -0.31 8.16
CA GLN A 89 -16.15 -0.58 9.59
C GLN A 89 -16.29 -2.09 9.76
N ALA A 90 -15.22 -2.72 10.26
CA ALA A 90 -15.31 -4.08 10.77
C ALA A 90 -16.22 -4.03 12.01
N GLY A 91 -17.51 -4.30 11.80
CA GLY A 91 -18.51 -4.36 12.86
C GLY A 91 -18.11 -5.43 13.88
N GLY A 92 -17.98 -5.01 15.13
CA GLY A 92 -17.95 -5.91 16.29
C GLY A 92 -19.33 -6.49 16.57
#